data_AF-A0AAV5N885-F1
#
_entry.id   AF-A0AAV5N885-F1
#
_cell.length_a   1.000
_cell.length_b   1.000
_cell.length_c   1.000
_cell.angle_alpha   90.00
_cell.angle_beta   90.00
_cell.angle_gamma   90.00
#
_symmetry.space_group_name_H-M   'P 1'
#
loop_
_entity.id
_entity.type
_entity.pdbx_description
1 polymer ?
#
loop_
_entity_poly.entity_id
_entity_poly.type
_entity_poly.pdbx_seq_one_letter_code
_entity_poly.pdbx_strand_id
1 'polypeptide(L)'
;MLNCKNPQVYQLLADTGIHNQIKLSSGQKQILQLFLLQNLKDKVILLDETLNAIATELKPRVYQLLIKPLTYNNFVLMVEHDLRFVNSEQDLINLSPYLQQT
;
A
#
# COMPACT_ATOMS: atom_id res chain seq x y z
N MET A 1 -15.18 -6.26 9.26
CA MET A 1 -14.62 -5.39 10.32
C MET A 1 -13.35 -6.04 10.87
N LEU A 2 -12.26 -6.09 10.09
CA LEU A 2 -11.09 -6.93 10.44
C LEU A 2 -9.80 -6.16 10.79
N ASN A 3 -9.68 -4.85 10.54
CA ASN A 3 -8.43 -4.13 10.82
C ASN A 3 -8.55 -2.86 11.68
N CYS A 4 -9.74 -2.54 12.19
CA CYS A 4 -9.94 -1.45 13.17
C CYS A 4 -9.36 -1.77 14.56
N LYS A 5 -8.60 -2.87 14.71
CA LYS A 5 -8.02 -3.32 15.99
C LYS A 5 -6.50 -3.47 15.95
N ASN A 6 -5.83 -3.19 14.83
CA ASN A 6 -4.37 -3.23 14.79
C ASN A 6 -3.79 -1.88 15.27
N PRO A 7 -3.19 -1.80 16.48
CA PRO A 7 -2.66 -0.54 17.02
C PRO A 7 -1.55 0.05 16.14
N GLN A 8 -0.82 -0.77 15.38
CA GLN A 8 0.24 -0.30 14.49
C GLN A 8 -0.30 0.49 13.29
N VAL A 9 -1.52 0.18 12.83
CA VAL A 9 -2.20 0.92 11.76
C VAL A 9 -2.60 2.31 12.27
N TYR A 10 -3.14 2.41 13.49
CA TYR A 10 -3.44 3.70 14.11
C TYR A 10 -2.18 4.53 14.34
N GLN A 11 -1.10 3.89 14.79
CA GLN A 11 0.19 4.58 14.94
C GLN A 11 0.70 5.10 13.60
N LEU A 12 0.61 4.30 12.52
CA LEU A 12 0.96 4.76 11.17
C LEU A 12 0.14 6.00 10.77
N LEU A 13 -1.19 5.97 10.96
CA LEU A 13 -2.05 7.12 10.66
C LEU A 13 -1.72 8.34 11.53
N ALA A 14 -1.38 8.14 12.81
CA ALA A 14 -0.94 9.22 13.69
C ALA A 14 0.39 9.83 13.22
N ASP A 15 1.38 8.99 12.90
CA ASP A 15 2.73 9.40 12.44
C ASP A 15 2.67 10.19 11.13
N THR A 16 1.66 9.94 10.28
CA THR A 16 1.44 10.69 9.04
C THR A 16 0.84 12.09 9.25
N GLY A 17 0.40 12.42 10.47
CA GLY A 17 -0.17 13.73 10.81
C GLY A 17 -1.56 14.01 10.24
N ILE A 18 -2.25 13.01 9.70
CA ILE A 18 -3.57 13.15 9.02
C ILE A 18 -4.64 13.77 9.94
N HIS A 19 -4.58 13.51 11.25
CA HIS A 19 -5.58 13.93 12.23
C HIS A 19 -5.61 15.44 12.53
N ASN A 20 -4.56 16.19 12.16
CA ASN A 20 -4.42 17.62 12.50
C ASN A 20 -4.55 18.56 11.28
N GLN A 21 -5.11 18.09 10.18
CA GLN A 21 -5.08 18.85 8.91
C GLN A 21 -6.46 19.04 8.28
N ILE A 22 -6.72 20.29 7.86
CA ILE A 22 -7.92 20.66 7.07
C ILE A 22 -7.79 20.14 5.63
N LYS A 23 -6.56 20.01 5.12
CA LYS A 23 -6.25 19.55 3.75
C LYS A 23 -5.12 18.54 3.77
N LEU A 24 -5.37 17.37 3.21
CA LEU A 24 -4.40 16.28 3.13
C LEU A 24 -3.47 16.42 1.91
N SER A 25 -2.20 16.08 2.10
CA SER A 25 -1.23 15.85 1.03
C SER A 25 -1.61 14.64 0.18
N SER A 26 -1.03 14.51 -1.01
CA SER A 26 -1.28 13.36 -1.89
C SER A 26 -0.92 12.04 -1.22
N GLY A 27 0.25 11.95 -0.56
CA GLY A 27 0.66 10.75 0.17
C GLY A 27 -0.27 10.40 1.33
N GLN A 28 -0.74 11.39 2.07
CA GLN A 28 -1.71 11.19 3.16
C GLN A 28 -3.06 10.68 2.63
N LYS A 29 -3.56 11.24 1.53
CA LYS A 29 -4.78 10.73 0.85
C LYS A 29 -4.60 9.28 0.40
N GLN A 30 -3.43 8.96 -0.14
CA GLN A 30 -3.10 7.62 -0.63
C GLN A 30 -3.06 6.60 0.52
N ILE A 31 -2.44 6.94 1.65
CA ILE A 31 -2.46 6.10 2.87
C ILE A 31 -3.88 5.90 3.37
N LEU A 32 -4.71 6.95 3.38
CA LEU A 32 -6.11 6.85 3.79
C LEU A 32 -6.92 5.97 2.83
N GLN A 33 -6.71 6.07 1.52
CA GLN A 33 -7.34 5.21 0.53
C GLN A 33 -6.96 3.73 0.75
N LEU A 34 -5.67 3.43 0.91
CA LEU A 34 -5.20 2.07 1.23
C LEU A 34 -5.81 1.54 2.53
N PHE A 35 -5.91 2.39 3.56
CA PHE A 35 -6.59 2.04 4.80
C PHE A 35 -8.07 1.71 4.60
N LEU A 36 -8.79 2.45 3.75
CA LEU A 36 -10.20 2.17 3.45
C LEU A 36 -10.38 0.84 2.69
N LEU A 37 -9.46 0.52 1.75
CA LEU A 37 -9.47 -0.73 0.99
C LEU A 37 -9.37 -1.98 1.87
N GLN A 38 -8.83 -1.88 3.09
CA GLN A 38 -8.74 -2.99 4.05
C GLN A 38 -10.09 -3.60 4.43
N ASN A 39 -11.20 -2.94 4.14
CA ASN A 39 -12.54 -3.45 4.40
C ASN A 39 -13.09 -4.32 3.24
N LEU A 40 -12.41 -4.35 2.10
CA LEU A 40 -12.81 -5.15 0.94
C LEU A 40 -12.43 -6.61 1.11
N LYS A 41 -13.30 -7.49 0.60
CA LYS A 41 -13.12 -8.94 0.55
C LYS A 41 -13.64 -9.49 -0.77
N ASP A 42 -13.05 -10.57 -1.23
CA ASP A 42 -13.44 -11.29 -2.46
C ASP A 42 -13.39 -10.37 -3.68
N LYS A 43 -12.36 -9.52 -3.76
CA LYS A 43 -12.13 -8.57 -4.86
C LYS A 43 -10.83 -8.83 -5.60
N VAL A 44 -10.78 -8.31 -6.82
CA VAL A 44 -9.55 -8.03 -7.55
C VAL A 44 -9.21 -6.56 -7.31
N ILE A 45 -8.04 -6.28 -6.76
CA ILE A 45 -7.55 -4.93 -6.45
C ILE A 45 -6.33 -4.66 -7.31
N LEU A 46 -6.37 -3.58 -8.09
CA LEU A 46 -5.26 -3.10 -8.90
C LEU A 46 -4.64 -1.89 -8.22
N LEU A 47 -3.36 -1.96 -7.90
CA LEU A 47 -2.58 -0.89 -7.29
C LEU A 47 -1.54 -0.40 -8.31
N ASP A 48 -1.72 0.80 -8.83
CA ASP A 48 -0.83 1.42 -9.81
C ASP A 48 -0.01 2.53 -9.14
N GLU A 49 1.30 2.30 -8.95
CA GLU A 49 2.25 3.24 -8.32
C GLU A 49 1.76 3.87 -7.00
N THR A 50 1.05 3.06 -6.21
CA THR A 50 0.38 3.51 -4.99
C THR A 50 1.30 3.95 -3.86
N LEU A 51 2.62 3.77 -4.00
CA LEU A 51 3.61 4.19 -3.03
C LEU A 51 4.44 5.40 -3.48
N ASN A 52 4.23 5.93 -4.68
CA ASN A 52 5.06 7.00 -5.24
C ASN A 52 4.96 8.31 -4.45
N ALA A 53 3.77 8.70 -4.00
CA ALA A 53 3.57 9.94 -3.23
C ALA A 53 3.84 9.79 -1.71
N ILE A 54 4.29 8.61 -1.26
CA ILE A 54 4.55 8.30 0.15
C ILE A 54 6.04 8.44 0.44
N ALA A 55 6.36 9.08 1.57
CA ALA A 55 7.74 9.25 2.02
C ALA A 55 8.46 7.88 2.14
N THR A 56 9.70 7.81 1.66
CA THR A 56 10.46 6.55 1.51
C THR A 56 10.56 5.76 2.82
N GLU A 57 10.74 6.45 3.94
CA GLU A 57 10.81 5.89 5.28
C GLU A 57 9.50 5.25 5.76
N LEU A 58 8.35 5.66 5.20
CA LEU A 58 7.04 5.11 5.53
C LEU A 58 6.64 3.95 4.62
N LYS A 59 7.20 3.83 3.41
CA LYS A 59 6.82 2.80 2.42
C LYS A 59 6.85 1.38 3.00
N PRO A 60 7.87 0.93 3.76
CA PRO A 60 7.87 -0.42 4.32
C PRO A 60 6.72 -0.65 5.31
N ARG A 61 6.41 0.34 6.16
CA ARG A 61 5.30 0.27 7.10
C ARG A 61 3.95 0.27 6.40
N VAL A 62 3.79 1.11 5.37
CA VAL A 62 2.57 1.14 4.55
C VAL A 62 2.37 -0.20 3.84
N TYR A 63 3.41 -0.74 3.21
CA TYR A 63 3.32 -2.04 2.56
C TYR A 63 2.90 -3.13 3.55
N GLN A 64 3.61 -3.24 4.67
CA GLN A 64 3.39 -4.31 5.64
C GLN A 64 2.02 -4.20 6.35
N LEU A 65 1.56 -2.99 6.65
CA LEU A 65 0.36 -2.76 7.44
C LEU A 65 -0.90 -2.56 6.61
N LEU A 66 -0.79 -2.06 5.37
CA LEU A 66 -1.93 -1.66 4.54
C LEU A 66 -2.00 -2.33 3.16
N ILE A 67 -0.90 -2.89 2.62
CA ILE A 67 -0.95 -3.57 1.31
C ILE A 67 -0.94 -5.08 1.49
N LYS A 68 0.06 -5.63 2.20
CA LYS A 68 0.17 -7.08 2.46
C LYS A 68 -1.13 -7.67 3.03
N PRO A 69 -1.86 -7.02 3.97
CA PRO A 69 -3.09 -7.59 4.48
C PRO A 69 -4.25 -7.60 3.47
N LEU A 70 -4.21 -6.78 2.40
CA LEU A 70 -5.22 -6.84 1.34
C LEU A 70 -5.17 -8.21 0.64
N THR A 71 -3.99 -8.83 0.51
CA THR A 71 -3.79 -10.09 -0.21
C THR A 71 -4.36 -11.30 0.53
N TYR A 72 -4.74 -11.17 1.80
CA TYR A 72 -5.24 -12.29 2.60
C TYR A 72 -6.64 -12.77 2.19
N ASN A 73 -7.47 -11.87 1.63
CA ASN A 73 -8.83 -12.19 1.22
C ASN A 73 -9.18 -11.61 -0.16
N ASN A 74 -8.18 -11.11 -0.90
CA ASN A 74 -8.34 -10.51 -2.21
C ASN A 74 -7.20 -10.94 -3.12
N PHE A 75 -7.45 -10.92 -4.43
CA PHE A 75 -6.38 -10.97 -5.41
C PHE A 75 -5.88 -9.55 -5.65
N VAL A 76 -4.59 -9.30 -5.42
CA VAL A 76 -4.00 -7.96 -5.52
C VAL A 76 -2.91 -8.00 -6.58
N LEU A 77 -3.06 -7.17 -7.61
CA LEU A 77 -2.01 -6.90 -8.59
C LEU A 77 -1.46 -5.50 -8.31
N MET A 78 -0.15 -5.41 -8.10
CA MET A 78 0.53 -4.17 -7.76
C MET A 78 1.66 -3.89 -8.74
N VAL A 79 1.70 -2.68 -9.27
CA VAL A 79 2.75 -2.17 -10.14
C VAL A 79 3.53 -1.11 -9.37
N GLU A 80 4.83 -1.30 -9.23
CA GLU A 80 5.73 -0.35 -8.59
C GLU A 80 7.12 -0.41 -9.22
N HIS A 81 7.84 0.71 -9.17
CA HIS A 81 9.24 0.79 -9.59
C HIS A 81 10.23 0.42 -8.49
N ASP A 82 9.86 0.60 -7.22
CA ASP A 82 10.70 0.27 -6.07
C ASP A 82 10.08 -0.88 -5.28
N LEU A 83 10.71 -2.05 -5.34
CA LEU A 83 10.22 -3.27 -4.70
C LEU A 83 11.12 -3.72 -3.53
N ARG A 84 12.08 -2.88 -3.11
CA ARG A 84 13.07 -3.25 -2.07
C ARG A 84 12.44 -3.58 -0.71
N PHE A 85 11.22 -3.12 -0.46
CA PHE A 85 10.47 -3.34 0.78
C PHE A 85 9.40 -4.44 0.66
N VAL A 86 9.25 -5.05 -0.53
CA VAL A 86 8.29 -6.14 -0.77
C VAL A 86 8.89 -7.46 -0.30
N ASN A 87 8.08 -8.32 0.34
CA ASN A 87 8.54 -9.62 0.84
C ASN A 87 8.76 -10.62 -0.31
N SER A 88 9.72 -11.54 -0.16
CA SER A 88 10.08 -12.55 -1.17
C SER A 88 9.02 -13.65 -1.38
N GLU A 89 8.00 -13.70 -0.54
CA GLU A 89 6.91 -14.71 -0.61
C GLU A 89 5.85 -14.38 -1.66
N GLN A 90 5.93 -13.22 -2.32
CA GLN A 90 4.97 -12.80 -3.35
C GLN A 90 5.47 -13.18 -4.74
N ASP A 91 4.54 -13.52 -5.64
CA ASP A 91 4.85 -13.70 -7.05
C ASP A 91 5.30 -12.37 -7.66
N LEU A 92 6.58 -12.31 -8.04
CA LEU A 92 7.19 -11.12 -8.62
C LEU A 92 7.47 -11.34 -10.11
N ILE A 93 6.81 -10.55 -10.95
CA ILE A 93 7.05 -10.53 -12.40
C ILE A 93 7.87 -9.29 -12.75
N ASN A 94 9.11 -9.50 -13.21
CA ASN A 94 9.93 -8.42 -13.73
C ASN A 94 9.59 -8.18 -15.21
N LEU A 95 9.07 -6.99 -15.52
CA LEU A 95 8.72 -6.60 -16.88
C LEU A 95 9.89 -6.04 -17.70
N SER A 96 11.03 -5.70 -17.09
CA SER A 96 12.19 -5.13 -17.80
C SER A 96 12.66 -5.92 -19.02
N PRO A 97 12.70 -7.27 -19.01
CA PRO A 97 13.09 -8.07 -20.19
C PRO A 97 12.17 -7.88 -21.41
N TYR A 98 10.92 -7.49 -21.19
CA TYR A 98 9.92 -7.31 -22.26
C TYR A 98 9.89 -5.88 -22.82
N LEU A 99 10.44 -4.91 -22.08
CA LEU A 99 10.45 -3.49 -22.47
C LEU A 99 11.64 -3.12 -23.35
N GLN A 100 12.68 -3.95 -23.43
CA GLN A 100 13.87 -3.72 -24.27
C GLN A 100 13.67 -4.09 -25.75
N GLN A 101 12.48 -4.55 -26.13
CA GLN A 101 12.17 -5.04 -27.48
C GLN A 101 11.40 -4.05 -28.36
N THR A 102 11.19 -2.82 -27.87
CA THR A 102 10.56 -1.70 -28.60
C THR A 102 11.55 -0.58 -28.81
#